data_AF-A0A5B7C8S8-F1
#
_entry.id   AF-A0A5B7C8S8-F1
#
_cell.length_a   1.000
_cell.length_b   1.000
_cell.length_c   1.000
_cell.angle_alpha   90.00
_cell.angle_beta   90.00
_cell.angle_gamma   90.00
#
_symmetry.space_group_name_H-M   'P 1'
#
loop_
_entity.id
_entity.type
_entity.pdbx_description
1 polymer ?
#
loop_
_entity_poly.entity_id
_entity_poly.type
_entity_poly.pdbx_seq_one_letter_code
_entity_poly.pdbx_strand_id
1 'polypeptide(L)'
;LIYAEPLTRQIPVVTTIPVVLVDTNQGTKLRNYIGLPPTPRRTPVKVQISPSTTTIKKSPAPSVAYFSSRGPSSLSPDILKPDVSAPGVMILAAWPNQTSPSLSPNDNRSVDWNILSGTSMSCPHV
;
A
#
# COMPACT_ATOMS: atom_id res chain seq x y z
N LEU A 1 -1.76 6.80 12.49
CA LEU A 1 -2.25 5.47 12.92
C LEU A 1 -1.28 4.40 12.44
N ILE A 2 -1.17 3.30 13.19
CA ILE A 2 -0.37 2.13 12.79
C ILE A 2 -1.33 0.96 12.67
N TYR A 3 -1.40 0.33 11.50
CA TYR A 3 -2.22 -0.86 11.25
C TYR A 3 -1.32 -2.05 10.96
N ALA A 4 -1.66 -3.20 11.54
CA ALA A 4 -0.96 -4.46 11.29
C ALA A 4 -1.74 -5.31 10.29
N GLU A 5 -1.14 -5.64 9.15
CA GLU A 5 -1.74 -6.44 8.08
C GLU A 5 -0.75 -7.49 7.54
N PRO A 6 -1.22 -8.59 6.93
CA PRO A 6 -0.34 -9.55 6.27
C PRO A 6 0.52 -8.89 5.17
N LEU A 7 1.78 -9.32 5.05
CA LEU A 7 2.75 -8.82 4.06
C LEU A 7 2.23 -8.81 2.62
N THR A 8 1.39 -9.78 2.28
CA THR A 8 0.80 -9.92 0.94
C THR A 8 -0.20 -8.81 0.59
N ARG A 9 -0.70 -8.07 1.58
CA ARG A 9 -1.72 -7.03 1.40
C ARG A 9 -1.19 -5.60 1.57
N GLN A 10 0.11 -5.44 1.79
CA GLN A 10 0.73 -4.13 2.03
C GLN A 10 0.85 -3.31 0.75
N ILE A 11 -0.25 -2.73 0.31
CA ILE A 11 -0.28 -1.72 -0.75
C ILE A 11 -0.80 -0.45 -0.11
N PRO A 12 0.08 0.54 0.15
CA PRO A 12 -0.33 1.77 0.79
C PRO A 12 -1.32 2.51 -0.11
N VAL A 13 -2.40 2.98 0.50
CA VAL A 13 -3.37 3.87 -0.13
C VAL A 13 -3.15 5.27 0.43
N VAL A 14 -3.38 6.30 -0.38
CA VAL A 14 -3.32 7.68 0.10
C VAL A 14 -4.44 7.90 1.12
N THR A 15 -4.06 8.31 2.33
CA THR A 15 -5.00 8.60 3.43
C THR A 15 -4.97 10.07 3.80
N THR A 16 -6.03 10.56 4.47
CA THR A 16 -6.14 11.95 4.97
C THR A 16 -5.37 12.19 6.26
N ILE A 17 -5.18 11.14 7.07
CA ILE A 17 -4.37 11.15 8.28
C ILE A 17 -3.09 10.34 8.05
N PRO A 18 -1.98 10.63 8.75
CA PRO A 18 -0.76 9.83 8.63
C PRO A 18 -1.00 8.37 9.05
N VAL A 19 -0.70 7.41 8.18
CA VAL A 19 -0.86 5.98 8.41
C VAL A 19 0.43 5.23 8.08
N VAL A 20 0.77 4.25 8.91
CA VAL A 20 1.83 3.27 8.64
C VAL A 20 1.22 1.88 8.67
N LEU A 21 1.41 1.12 7.58
CA LEU A 21 1.10 -0.30 7.52
C LEU A 21 2.34 -1.09 7.94
N VAL A 22 2.18 -1.98 8.91
CA VAL A 22 3.24 -2.88 9.38
C VAL A 22 2.79 -4.33 9.21
N ASP A 23 3.74 -5.26 9.12
CA ASP A 23 3.38 -6.67 9.13
C ASP A 23 2.94 -7.12 10.53
N THR A 24 2.27 -8.27 10.59
CA THR A 24 1.74 -8.82 11.85
C THR A 24 2.83 -9.10 12.89
N ASN A 25 4.05 -9.45 12.48
CA ASN A 25 5.16 -9.69 13.42
C ASN A 25 5.62 -8.36 14.04
N GLN A 26 5.78 -7.31 13.22
CA GLN A 26 6.11 -5.98 13.72
C GLN A 26 4.97 -5.37 14.55
N GLY A 27 3.72 -5.60 14.15
CA GLY A 27 2.53 -5.22 14.94
C GLY A 27 2.53 -5.87 16.33
N THR A 28 2.90 -7.15 16.41
CA THR A 28 3.01 -7.88 17.69
C THR A 28 4.13 -7.30 18.56
N LYS A 29 5.31 -7.03 17.98
CA LYS A 29 6.42 -6.36 18.68
C LYS A 29 6.01 -5.00 19.23
N LEU A 30 5.30 -4.20 18.42
CA LEU A 30 4.82 -2.89 18.83
C LEU A 30 3.78 -2.99 19.95
N ARG A 31 2.85 -3.93 19.86
CA ARG A 31 1.85 -4.19 20.92
C ARG A 31 2.52 -4.55 22.24
N ASN A 32 3.52 -5.44 22.20
CA ASN A 32 4.29 -5.82 23.38
C ASN A 32 5.07 -4.61 23.93
N TYR A 33 5.67 -3.81 23.04
CA TYR A 33 6.40 -2.61 23.45
C TYR A 33 5.51 -1.59 24.18
N ILE A 34 4.25 -1.41 23.76
CA ILE A 34 3.29 -0.51 24.41
C ILE A 34 2.82 -1.08 25.76
N GLY A 35 2.62 -2.40 25.85
CA GLY A 35 2.12 -3.07 27.06
C GLY A 35 3.11 -3.20 28.23
N LEU A 36 4.37 -2.79 28.06
CA LEU A 36 5.37 -2.85 29.13
C LEU A 36 5.07 -1.85 30.26
N PRO A 37 5.26 -2.25 31.53
CA PRO A 37 4.96 -1.39 32.68
C PRO A 37 5.84 -0.13 32.68
N PRO A 38 5.33 1.00 33.19
CA PRO A 38 6.14 2.19 33.42
C PRO A 38 7.27 1.85 34.40
N THR A 39 8.52 2.20 34.06
CA THR A 39 9.64 2.13 34.99
C THR A 39 10.23 3.52 35.17
N PRO A 40 10.90 3.82 36.30
CA PRO A 40 11.47 5.15 36.56
C PRO A 40 12.48 5.63 35.50
N ARG A 41 13.05 4.70 34.72
CA ARG A 41 14.00 4.97 33.62
C ARG A 41 13.36 4.98 32.23
N ARG A 42 12.08 4.61 32.11
CA ARG A 42 11.38 4.53 30.84
C ARG A 42 10.51 5.77 30.67
N THR A 43 10.97 6.66 29.79
CA THR A 43 10.14 7.76 29.27
C THR A 43 8.81 7.21 28.73
N PRO A 44 7.71 8.00 28.76
CA PRO A 44 6.44 7.59 28.15
C PRO A 44 6.67 7.08 26.73
N VAL A 45 5.90 6.09 26.30
CA VAL A 45 6.00 5.52 24.95
C VAL A 45 5.78 6.64 23.93
N LYS A 46 6.84 7.05 23.25
CA LYS A 46 6.80 8.02 22.16
C LYS A 46 6.85 7.26 20.85
N VAL A 47 6.02 7.68 19.90
CA VAL A 47 5.96 7.16 18.54
C VAL A 47 6.16 8.33 17.59
N GLN A 48 7.04 8.16 16.61
CA GLN A 48 7.27 9.14 15.56
C GLN A 48 7.00 8.48 14.20
N ILE A 49 6.21 9.16 13.36
CA ILE A 49 5.94 8.76 11.98
C ILE A 49 6.64 9.80 11.09
N SER A 50 7.57 9.34 10.25
CA SER A 50 8.27 10.19 9.29
C SER A 50 7.63 10.09 7.89
N PRO A 51 7.92 11.04 6.98
CA PRO A 51 7.53 10.93 5.58
C PRO A 51 7.98 9.62 4.93
N SER A 52 7.20 9.14 3.96
CA SER A 52 7.53 7.92 3.20
C SER A 52 8.82 8.08 2.40
N THR A 53 9.60 7.00 2.31
CA THR A 53 10.83 6.92 1.51
C THR A 53 10.74 5.77 0.53
N THR A 54 11.45 5.88 -0.59
CA THR A 54 11.47 4.86 -1.64
C THR A 54 12.72 4.01 -1.53
N THR A 55 12.56 2.68 -1.53
CA THR A 55 13.66 1.74 -1.62
C THR A 55 13.65 1.07 -2.99
N ILE A 56 14.74 1.20 -3.74
CA ILE A 56 14.89 0.63 -5.08
C ILE A 56 15.54 -0.76 -4.98
N LYS A 57 15.29 -1.64 -5.95
CA LYS A 57 15.85 -3.01 -6.03
C LYS A 57 15.40 -3.92 -4.88
N LYS A 58 14.13 -3.78 -4.46
CA LYS A 58 13.51 -4.66 -3.47
C LYS A 58 13.18 -6.03 -4.08
N SER A 59 13.68 -7.10 -3.47
CA SER A 59 13.29 -8.47 -3.81
C SER A 59 11.98 -8.85 -3.08
N PRO A 60 11.07 -9.64 -3.69
CA PRO A 60 11.14 -10.26 -5.02
C PRO A 60 10.33 -9.51 -6.09
N ALA A 61 10.81 -8.35 -6.58
CA ALA A 61 10.19 -7.68 -7.72
C ALA A 61 10.71 -8.24 -9.07
N PRO A 62 9.84 -8.47 -10.08
CA PRO A 62 8.39 -8.27 -10.07
C PRO A 62 7.64 -9.44 -9.40
N SER A 63 6.47 -9.14 -8.83
CA SER A 63 5.56 -10.14 -8.27
C SER A 63 4.11 -9.75 -8.59
N VAL A 64 3.27 -10.76 -8.83
CA VAL A 64 1.84 -10.55 -9.13
C VAL A 64 1.13 -10.03 -7.87
N ALA A 65 0.52 -8.85 -7.97
CA ALA A 65 -0.21 -8.23 -6.87
C ALA A 65 -1.36 -9.11 -6.37
N TYR A 66 -1.63 -9.09 -5.06
CA TYR A 66 -2.66 -9.94 -4.45
C TYR A 66 -4.06 -9.71 -5.02
N PHE A 67 -4.34 -8.48 -5.47
CA PHE A 67 -5.63 -8.10 -6.04
C PHE A 67 -5.78 -8.46 -7.51
N SER A 68 -4.69 -8.86 -8.19
CA SER A 68 -4.74 -9.16 -9.62
C SER A 68 -5.58 -10.41 -9.83
N SER A 69 -6.59 -10.31 -10.71
CA SER A 69 -7.37 -11.46 -11.14
C SER A 69 -6.46 -12.54 -11.72
N ARG A 70 -6.87 -13.80 -11.53
CA ARG A 70 -6.15 -15.00 -11.96
C ARG A 70 -7.07 -15.84 -12.84
N GLY A 71 -6.49 -16.48 -13.86
CA GLY A 71 -7.21 -17.48 -14.63
C GLY A 71 -7.27 -18.84 -13.93
N PRO A 72 -7.80 -19.86 -14.62
CA PRO A 72 -8.33 -19.80 -16.00
C PRO A 72 -9.64 -19.00 -16.11
N SER A 73 -9.97 -18.54 -17.33
CA SER A 73 -11.22 -17.83 -17.59
C SER A 73 -12.42 -18.80 -17.46
N SER A 74 -13.48 -18.38 -16.77
CA SER A 74 -14.70 -19.19 -16.66
C SER A 74 -15.47 -19.33 -17.98
N LEU A 75 -15.33 -18.35 -18.88
CA LEU A 75 -15.99 -18.34 -20.18
C LEU A 75 -15.25 -19.16 -21.24
N SER A 76 -13.93 -19.29 -21.09
CA SER A 76 -13.09 -20.01 -22.05
C SER A 76 -11.90 -20.63 -21.32
N PRO A 77 -12.11 -21.75 -20.59
CA PRO A 77 -11.05 -22.38 -19.80
C PRO A 77 -9.86 -22.86 -20.63
N ASP A 78 -10.09 -23.19 -21.91
CA ASP A 78 -9.07 -23.65 -22.85
C ASP A 78 -8.13 -22.51 -23.33
N ILE A 79 -8.49 -21.24 -23.04
CA ILE A 79 -7.67 -20.06 -23.37
C ILE A 79 -7.07 -19.51 -22.08
N LEU A 80 -5.74 -19.62 -21.95
CA LEU A 80 -5.02 -19.13 -20.77
C LEU A 80 -5.14 -17.59 -20.65
N LYS A 81 -5.49 -17.13 -19.46
CA LYS A 81 -5.55 -15.71 -19.06
C LYS A 81 -4.98 -15.52 -17.65
N PRO A 82 -4.47 -14.33 -17.30
CA PRO A 82 -4.22 -13.18 -18.18
C PRO A 82 -3.06 -13.45 -19.16
N ASP A 83 -2.97 -12.67 -20.25
CA ASP A 83 -1.95 -12.88 -21.30
C ASP A 83 -0.56 -12.37 -20.91
N VAL A 84 -0.51 -11.22 -20.24
CA VAL A 84 0.73 -10.52 -19.89
C VAL A 84 0.57 -9.79 -18.55
N SER A 85 1.69 -9.57 -17.87
CA SER A 85 1.76 -8.75 -16.66
C SER A 85 2.66 -7.54 -16.90
N ALA A 86 2.27 -6.40 -16.33
CA ALA A 86 3.01 -5.14 -16.41
C ALA A 86 2.94 -4.39 -15.06
N PRO A 87 3.82 -3.41 -14.82
CA PRO A 87 3.83 -2.65 -13.57
C PRO A 87 2.49 -1.96 -13.28
N GLY A 88 1.86 -2.27 -12.14
CA GLY A 88 0.57 -1.70 -11.74
C GLY A 88 0.42 -1.45 -10.25
N VAL A 89 1.52 -1.50 -9.48
CA VAL A 89 1.51 -1.24 -8.04
C VAL A 89 2.37 -0.02 -7.76
N MET A 90 1.82 0.94 -7.01
CA MET A 90 2.46 2.22 -6.66
C MET A 90 2.98 2.99 -7.89
N ILE A 91 2.13 3.12 -8.90
CA ILE A 91 2.43 3.88 -10.12
C ILE A 91 2.12 5.36 -9.88
N LEU A 92 3.11 6.23 -10.12
CA LEU A 92 2.95 7.69 -10.12
C LEU A 92 2.46 8.15 -11.49
N ALA A 93 1.32 8.84 -11.54
CA ALA A 93 0.75 9.37 -12.77
C ALA A 93 0.05 10.71 -12.55
N ALA A 94 -0.25 11.42 -13.64
CA ALA A 94 -0.94 12.70 -13.60
C ALA A 94 -2.34 12.55 -12.97
N TRP A 95 -2.77 13.57 -12.23
CA TRP A 95 -4.01 13.53 -11.46
C TRP A 95 -4.82 14.82 -11.62
N PRO A 96 -6.16 14.74 -11.75
CA PRO A 96 -6.98 15.95 -11.85
C PRO A 96 -6.94 16.77 -10.56
N ASN A 97 -6.67 18.07 -10.68
CA ASN A 97 -6.58 18.98 -9.54
C ASN A 97 -7.89 19.14 -8.73
N GLN A 98 -9.05 18.84 -9.33
CA GLN A 98 -10.37 18.89 -8.69
C GLN A 98 -10.75 17.58 -8.01
N THR A 99 -9.91 16.53 -8.10
CA THR A 99 -10.18 15.24 -7.48
C THR A 99 -9.22 15.03 -6.31
N SER A 100 -9.76 14.67 -5.15
CA SER A 100 -8.93 14.43 -3.97
C SER A 100 -8.01 13.22 -4.17
N PRO A 101 -6.76 13.25 -3.69
CA PRO A 101 -5.80 12.17 -3.93
C PRO A 101 -6.17 10.87 -3.20
N SER A 102 -6.93 10.95 -2.09
CA SER A 102 -7.47 9.77 -1.40
C SER A 102 -8.83 9.30 -1.91
N LEU A 103 -9.44 10.00 -2.89
CA LEU A 103 -10.83 9.81 -3.33
C LEU A 103 -11.87 9.95 -2.20
N SER A 104 -11.47 10.44 -1.02
CA SER A 104 -12.37 10.69 0.10
C SER A 104 -13.08 12.04 -0.08
N PRO A 105 -14.38 12.14 0.22
CA PRO A 105 -15.11 13.40 0.22
C PRO A 105 -14.57 14.43 1.22
N ASN A 106 -13.91 13.97 2.30
CA ASN A 106 -13.36 14.82 3.36
C ASN A 106 -11.90 15.21 3.10
N ASP A 107 -11.34 14.89 1.93
CA ASP A 107 -9.98 15.22 1.55
C ASP A 107 -9.96 16.44 0.63
N ASN A 108 -9.63 17.60 1.18
CA ASN A 108 -9.57 18.86 0.44
C ASN A 108 -8.22 19.11 -0.25
N ARG A 109 -7.31 18.13 -0.27
CA ARG A 109 -6.01 18.27 -0.93
C ARG A 109 -6.17 18.22 -2.45
N SER A 110 -5.34 19.01 -3.13
CA SER A 110 -5.18 19.00 -4.58
C SER A 110 -3.73 18.69 -4.92
N VAL A 111 -3.51 17.82 -5.91
CA VAL A 111 -2.18 17.40 -6.37
C VAL A 111 -2.18 17.24 -7.89
N ASP A 112 -1.05 17.52 -8.54
CA ASP A 112 -0.89 17.30 -9.99
C ASP A 112 -0.54 15.84 -10.33
N TRP A 113 -0.04 15.10 -9.33
CA TRP A 113 0.40 13.71 -9.46
C TRP A 113 -0.11 12.89 -8.29
N ASN A 114 -0.51 11.65 -8.56
CA ASN A 114 -0.99 10.73 -7.54
C ASN A 114 -0.35 9.33 -7.72
N ILE A 115 -0.27 8.57 -6.63
CA ILE A 115 0.25 7.21 -6.60
C ILE A 115 -0.92 6.25 -6.42
N LEU A 116 -1.18 5.42 -7.43
CA LEU A 116 -2.25 4.44 -7.40
C LEU A 116 -1.76 3.03 -7.74
N SER A 117 -2.59 2.04 -7.41
CA SER A 117 -2.35 0.63 -7.72
C SER A 117 -3.60 0.00 -8.32
N GLY A 118 -3.42 -0.85 -9.33
CA GLY A 118 -4.50 -1.57 -9.98
C GLY A 118 -4.05 -2.20 -11.29
N THR A 119 -4.81 -3.17 -11.80
CA THR A 119 -4.63 -3.67 -13.18
C THR A 119 -4.93 -2.57 -14.21
N SER A 120 -5.78 -1.59 -13.86
CA SER A 120 -5.98 -0.37 -14.63
C SER A 120 -4.71 0.48 -14.77
N MET A 121 -3.78 0.37 -13.83
CA MET A 121 -2.47 1.03 -13.90
C MET A 121 -1.46 0.19 -14.71
N SER A 122 -1.58 -1.14 -14.71
CA SER A 122 -0.80 -2.03 -15.57
C SER A 122 -1.16 -1.89 -17.05
N CYS A 123 -2.45 -1.79 -17.37
CA CYS A 123 -2.97 -1.75 -18.74
C CYS A 123 -2.27 -0.74 -19.68
N PRO A 124 -2.11 0.55 -19.31
CA PRO A 124 -1.50 1.55 -20.21
C PRO A 124 0.02 1.36 -20.43
N HIS A 125 0.67 0.41 -19.76
CA HIS A 125 2.09 0.09 -19.99
C HIS A 125 2.30 -0.93 -21.11
N VAL A 126 1.25 -1.69 -21.46
CA VAL A 126 1.27 -2.76 -22.47
C VAL A 126 0.84 -2.19 -23.81
#